data_AF-A0A531MQ38-F1
#
_entry.id   AF-A0A531MQ38-F1
#
_cell.length_a   1.000
_cell.length_b   1.000
_cell.length_c   1.000
_cell.angle_alpha   90.00
_cell.angle_beta   90.00
_cell.angle_gamma   90.00
#
_symmetry.space_group_name_H-M   'P 1'
#
loop_
_entity.id
_entity.type
_entity.pdbx_description
1 polymer ?
#
loop_
_entity_poly.entity_id
_entity_poly.type
_entity_poly.pdbx_seq_one_letter_code
_entity_poly.pdbx_strand_id
1 'polypeptide(L)'
;ASERNMNPRMLVEFVDGSKTMVEMCAIANATGLVPDVPGMHGPRADRDDLVKVLIPREDGGLLLKKGVVDYTIGKGVAPGVFVIVEATHPRIIERMDDLHIGHGPYYSLFRPYHLTSLEVPLTAARIVLFGKPDMVPLPRPVAEVCAVAKRDLAVGETFDAIGETCYRSWTMTVGEARAQRAVPVGLLEGGKVLKPVRKGDLFTTDNAAPDQTTRLFALRRLQDEMLYGK
;
A
#
# COMPACT_ATOMS: atom_id res chain seq x y z
N ALA A 1 -4.39 -6.47 -23.03
CA ALA A 1 -5.72 -5.87 -22.74
C ALA A 1 -6.78 -6.41 -23.70
N SER A 2 -6.62 -6.23 -25.01
CA SER A 2 -7.56 -6.71 -26.03
C SER A 2 -7.87 -8.20 -25.95
N GLU A 3 -6.83 -9.06 -25.80
CA GLU A 3 -7.01 -10.52 -25.66
C GLU A 3 -7.84 -10.92 -24.43
N ARG A 4 -7.75 -10.14 -23.35
CA ARG A 4 -8.42 -10.41 -22.06
C ARG A 4 -9.72 -9.62 -21.88
N ASN A 5 -10.15 -8.87 -22.91
CA ASN A 5 -11.29 -7.95 -22.87
C ASN A 5 -11.36 -7.12 -21.59
N MET A 6 -10.24 -6.49 -21.21
CA MET A 6 -10.11 -5.77 -19.94
C MET A 6 -9.50 -4.38 -20.13
N ASN A 7 -9.80 -3.48 -19.20
CA ASN A 7 -9.21 -2.14 -19.19
C ASN A 7 -7.67 -2.23 -19.07
N PRO A 8 -6.90 -1.63 -20.00
CA PRO A 8 -5.43 -1.66 -19.95
C PRO A 8 -4.86 -1.03 -18.67
N ARG A 9 -5.53 -0.04 -18.08
CA ARG A 9 -5.08 0.62 -16.84
C ARG A 9 -4.91 -0.37 -15.70
N MET A 10 -5.80 -1.36 -15.60
CA MET A 10 -5.72 -2.42 -14.58
C MET A 10 -4.46 -3.28 -14.72
N LEU A 11 -3.99 -3.51 -15.96
CA LEU A 11 -2.76 -4.25 -16.19
C LEU A 11 -1.54 -3.42 -15.83
N VAL A 12 -1.54 -2.14 -16.22
CA VAL A 12 -0.42 -1.22 -15.95
C VAL A 12 -0.27 -0.98 -14.45
N GLU A 13 -1.35 -0.69 -13.71
CA GLU A 13 -1.26 -0.43 -12.27
C GLU A 13 -0.83 -1.66 -11.45
N PHE A 14 -1.06 -2.87 -11.99
CA PHE A 14 -0.58 -4.11 -11.40
C PHE A 14 0.93 -4.26 -11.62
N VAL A 15 1.41 -3.99 -12.83
CA VAL A 15 2.83 -4.15 -13.20
C VAL A 15 3.71 -3.02 -12.64
N ASP A 16 3.23 -1.78 -12.62
CA ASP A 16 3.98 -0.63 -12.12
C ASP A 16 3.96 -0.49 -10.59
N GLY A 17 3.27 -1.40 -9.90
CA GLY A 17 3.17 -1.50 -8.44
C GLY A 17 2.15 -0.55 -7.81
N SER A 18 1.45 0.28 -8.60
CA SER A 18 0.49 1.24 -8.05
C SER A 18 -0.60 0.59 -7.21
N LYS A 19 -1.12 -0.57 -7.65
CA LYS A 19 -2.14 -1.31 -6.91
C LYS A 19 -1.62 -1.78 -5.55
N THR A 20 -0.43 -2.36 -5.51
CA THR A 20 0.23 -2.83 -4.29
C THR A 20 0.41 -1.69 -3.28
N MET A 21 0.84 -0.51 -3.73
CA MET A 21 1.01 0.66 -2.85
C MET A 21 -0.31 1.05 -2.18
N VAL A 22 -1.40 1.09 -2.93
CA VAL A 22 -2.73 1.43 -2.42
C VAL A 22 -3.22 0.38 -1.42
N GLU A 23 -3.10 -0.90 -1.74
CA GLU A 23 -3.54 -2.00 -0.87
C GLU A 23 -2.76 -2.02 0.45
N MET A 24 -1.43 -1.88 0.40
CA MET A 24 -0.60 -1.88 1.60
C MET A 24 -0.84 -0.63 2.46
N CYS A 25 -1.10 0.53 1.84
CA CYS A 25 -1.49 1.73 2.57
C CYS A 25 -2.84 1.58 3.27
N ALA A 26 -3.80 0.88 2.66
CA ALA A 26 -5.07 0.57 3.30
C ALA A 26 -4.86 -0.31 4.55
N ILE A 27 -4.04 -1.36 4.45
CA ILE A 27 -3.68 -2.21 5.59
C ILE A 27 -3.00 -1.39 6.68
N ALA A 28 -2.00 -0.58 6.33
CA ALA A 28 -1.31 0.31 7.26
C ALA A 28 -2.29 1.20 8.01
N ASN A 29 -3.17 1.88 7.28
CA ASN A 29 -4.14 2.80 7.87
C ASN A 29 -5.27 2.13 8.65
N ALA A 30 -5.50 0.82 8.52
CA ALA A 30 -6.45 0.09 9.36
C ALA A 30 -5.81 -0.58 10.59
N THR A 31 -4.48 -0.72 10.62
CA THR A 31 -3.76 -1.52 11.64
C THR A 31 -2.77 -0.71 12.46
N GLY A 32 -2.27 0.40 11.94
CA GLY A 32 -1.16 1.16 12.54
C GLY A 32 0.22 0.65 12.15
N LEU A 33 0.31 -0.44 11.38
CA LEU A 33 1.56 -0.87 10.74
C LEU A 33 2.01 0.17 9.72
N VAL A 34 3.31 0.27 9.47
CA VAL A 34 3.88 1.31 8.59
C VAL A 34 4.79 0.73 7.51
N PRO A 35 4.96 1.38 6.35
CA PRO A 35 6.05 1.01 5.46
C PRO A 35 7.39 1.20 6.19
N ASP A 36 8.31 0.24 6.03
CA ASP A 36 9.64 0.33 6.65
C ASP A 36 10.52 1.40 5.97
N VAL A 37 10.35 1.52 4.66
CA VAL A 37 10.94 2.56 3.79
C VAL A 37 9.89 3.05 2.79
N PRO A 38 10.00 4.28 2.25
CA PRO A 38 9.14 4.73 1.15
C PRO A 38 9.10 3.72 0.01
N GLY A 39 7.91 3.34 -0.42
CA GLY A 39 7.69 2.33 -1.45
C GLY A 39 7.82 0.87 -0.99
N MET A 40 8.10 0.62 0.29
CA MET A 40 8.37 -0.71 0.85
C MET A 40 9.61 -1.38 0.21
N HIS A 41 10.01 -2.53 0.74
CA HIS A 41 11.20 -3.22 0.23
C HIS A 41 10.90 -4.05 -1.03
N GLY A 42 9.75 -4.72 -1.08
CA GLY A 42 9.36 -5.55 -2.22
C GLY A 42 10.37 -6.66 -2.61
N PRO A 43 10.98 -7.40 -1.66
CA PRO A 43 12.04 -8.34 -1.98
C PRO A 43 11.59 -9.50 -2.86
N ARG A 44 12.56 -10.12 -3.55
CA ARG A 44 12.35 -11.44 -4.15
C ARG A 44 12.30 -12.49 -3.06
N ALA A 45 11.10 -13.01 -2.77
CA ALA A 45 10.89 -14.04 -1.78
C ALA A 45 9.65 -14.87 -2.14
N ASP A 46 9.85 -16.18 -2.22
CA ASP A 46 8.77 -17.16 -2.39
C ASP A 46 8.06 -17.38 -1.05
N ARG A 47 6.87 -18.00 -1.08
CA ARG A 47 6.02 -18.23 0.10
C ARG A 47 6.78 -18.84 1.29
N ASP A 48 7.64 -19.81 1.02
CA ASP A 48 8.34 -20.59 2.06
C ASP A 48 9.58 -19.85 2.61
N ASP A 49 9.97 -18.73 2.00
CA ASP A 49 11.11 -17.89 2.42
C ASP A 49 10.68 -16.61 3.13
N LEU A 50 9.37 -16.33 3.23
CA LEU A 50 8.83 -15.10 3.82
C LEU A 50 9.44 -14.79 5.20
N VAL A 51 9.48 -15.79 6.09
CA VAL A 51 10.00 -15.67 7.46
C VAL A 51 11.51 -15.44 7.51
N LYS A 52 12.26 -15.83 6.47
CA LYS A 52 13.72 -15.58 6.43
C LYS A 52 14.04 -14.17 5.97
N VAL A 53 13.14 -13.56 5.20
CA VAL A 53 13.40 -12.29 4.51
C VAL A 53 12.70 -11.12 5.20
N LEU A 54 11.41 -11.22 5.49
CA LEU A 54 10.60 -10.13 6.02
C LEU A 54 10.54 -10.16 7.56
N ILE A 55 11.70 -10.29 8.20
CA ILE A 55 11.92 -10.16 9.65
C ILE A 55 12.99 -9.09 9.92
N PRO A 56 13.22 -8.67 11.17
CA PRO A 56 14.25 -7.68 11.50
C PRO A 56 15.65 -8.11 11.07
N ARG A 57 16.50 -7.12 10.72
CA ARG A 57 17.91 -7.33 10.39
C ARG A 57 18.72 -7.98 11.52
N GLU A 58 18.38 -7.67 12.77
CA GLU A 58 19.01 -8.28 13.94
C GLU A 58 18.80 -9.80 14.00
N ASP A 59 17.73 -10.30 13.39
CA ASP A 59 17.40 -11.72 13.28
C ASP A 59 17.73 -12.31 11.90
N GLY A 60 18.50 -11.59 11.07
CA GLY A 60 18.95 -12.04 9.76
C GLY A 60 18.04 -11.70 8.58
N GLY A 61 16.96 -10.94 8.80
CA GLY A 61 16.06 -10.47 7.73
C GLY A 61 16.44 -9.11 7.15
N LEU A 62 15.46 -8.50 6.48
CA LEU A 62 15.62 -7.25 5.72
C LEU A 62 15.17 -6.00 6.49
N LEU A 63 14.21 -6.15 7.40
CA LEU A 63 13.46 -5.04 7.98
C LEU A 63 14.27 -4.26 9.02
N LEU A 64 14.15 -2.94 9.01
CA LEU A 64 14.76 -2.07 10.02
C LEU A 64 14.04 -2.15 11.38
N LYS A 65 12.77 -2.56 11.38
CA LYS A 65 11.93 -2.71 12.57
C LYS A 65 10.80 -3.70 12.36
N LYS A 66 10.20 -4.16 13.46
CA LYS A 66 8.92 -4.89 13.48
C LYS A 66 7.74 -3.94 13.25
N GLY A 67 6.56 -4.48 12.94
CA GLY A 67 5.32 -3.70 12.82
C GLY A 67 5.18 -2.99 11.47
N VAL A 68 5.45 -3.70 10.38
CA VAL A 68 5.51 -3.12 9.03
C VAL A 68 4.47 -3.73 8.08
N VAL A 69 4.15 -2.98 7.02
CA VAL A 69 3.54 -3.53 5.80
C VAL A 69 4.62 -3.65 4.72
N ASP A 70 4.65 -4.76 4.01
CA ASP A 70 5.53 -5.00 2.87
C ASP A 70 4.90 -6.04 1.93
N TYR A 71 5.50 -6.25 0.76
CA TYR A 71 5.07 -7.22 -0.24
C TYR A 71 6.27 -8.02 -0.76
N THR A 72 6.03 -9.08 -1.52
CA THR A 72 7.11 -9.84 -2.15
C THR A 72 6.87 -10.06 -3.63
N ILE A 73 7.96 -10.31 -4.36
CA ILE A 73 7.95 -10.73 -5.76
C ILE A 73 8.47 -12.16 -5.81
N GLY A 74 7.57 -13.14 -5.75
CA GLY A 74 7.92 -14.54 -5.73
C GLY A 74 6.75 -15.48 -5.98
N LYS A 75 7.04 -16.78 -6.01
CA LYS A 75 6.07 -17.85 -6.24
C LYS A 75 5.30 -18.18 -4.97
N GLY A 76 4.03 -18.55 -5.15
CA GLY A 76 3.21 -19.13 -4.09
C GLY A 76 2.59 -18.16 -3.10
N VAL A 77 2.87 -16.86 -3.19
CA VAL A 77 2.21 -15.82 -2.36
C VAL A 77 0.92 -15.33 -3.02
N ALA A 78 0.94 -15.08 -4.33
CA ALA A 78 -0.24 -14.70 -5.08
C ALA A 78 -0.92 -15.94 -5.70
N PRO A 79 -2.26 -16.04 -5.66
CA PRO A 79 -3.21 -15.16 -4.96
C PRO A 79 -3.21 -15.39 -3.44
N GLY A 80 -3.47 -14.35 -2.67
CA GLY A 80 -3.57 -14.48 -1.22
C GLY A 80 -2.97 -13.32 -0.45
N VAL A 81 -2.89 -13.49 0.86
CA VAL A 81 -2.28 -12.55 1.81
C VAL A 81 -1.54 -13.33 2.90
N PHE A 82 -0.52 -12.71 3.50
CA PHE A 82 0.24 -13.31 4.60
C PHE A 82 0.38 -12.34 5.77
N VAL A 83 0.69 -12.90 6.94
CA VAL A 83 1.17 -12.17 8.13
C VAL A 83 2.34 -12.96 8.71
N ILE A 84 3.42 -12.27 9.05
CA ILE A 84 4.51 -12.86 9.83
C ILE A 84 4.32 -12.46 11.29
N VAL A 85 4.30 -13.43 12.18
CA VAL A 85 4.14 -13.24 13.63
C VAL A 85 5.37 -13.73 14.37
N GLU A 86 5.67 -13.10 15.51
CA GLU A 86 6.72 -13.51 16.43
C GLU A 86 6.08 -14.12 17.68
N ALA A 87 6.44 -15.35 18.02
CA ALA A 87 6.07 -15.97 19.28
C ALA A 87 7.07 -15.57 20.37
N THR A 88 6.57 -14.97 21.46
CA THR A 88 7.41 -14.45 22.55
C THR A 88 7.47 -15.37 23.77
N HIS A 89 6.74 -16.48 23.77
CA HIS A 89 6.70 -17.43 24.89
C HIS A 89 7.26 -18.80 24.45
N PRO A 90 8.23 -19.39 25.18
CA PRO A 90 8.88 -20.65 24.79
C PRO A 90 7.91 -21.81 24.51
N ARG A 91 6.87 -21.97 25.34
CA ARG A 91 5.82 -22.98 25.12
C ARG A 91 5.02 -22.79 23.82
N ILE A 92 4.86 -21.55 23.36
CA ILE A 92 4.18 -21.27 22.09
C ILE A 92 5.11 -21.60 20.93
N ILE A 93 6.41 -21.28 21.04
CA ILE A 93 7.43 -21.69 20.06
C ILE A 93 7.44 -23.22 19.93
N GLU A 94 7.59 -23.94 21.05
CA GLU A 94 7.54 -25.41 21.11
C GLU A 94 6.29 -25.96 20.40
N ARG A 95 5.10 -25.42 20.72
CA ARG A 95 3.85 -25.89 20.12
C ARG A 95 3.75 -25.59 18.62
N MET A 96 4.21 -24.43 18.17
CA MET A 96 4.15 -24.05 16.75
C MET A 96 5.11 -24.88 15.91
N ASP A 97 6.29 -25.20 16.46
CA ASP A 97 7.26 -26.11 15.85
C ASP A 97 6.73 -27.55 15.79
N ASP A 98 6.17 -28.07 16.89
CA ASP A 98 5.51 -29.41 16.96
C ASP A 98 4.39 -29.56 15.91
N LEU A 99 3.68 -28.46 15.62
CA LEU A 99 2.59 -28.42 14.64
C LEU A 99 3.06 -28.22 13.20
N HIS A 100 4.37 -28.13 12.97
CA HIS A 100 4.98 -27.92 11.66
C HIS A 100 4.54 -26.63 10.99
N ILE A 101 4.23 -25.58 11.77
CA ILE A 101 3.91 -24.25 11.21
C ILE A 101 5.16 -23.57 10.65
N GLY A 102 6.31 -23.81 11.27
CA GLY A 102 7.60 -23.25 10.92
C GLY A 102 8.63 -23.59 11.99
N HIS A 103 9.72 -22.80 12.03
CA HIS A 103 10.69 -22.85 13.11
C HIS A 103 10.83 -21.46 13.72
N GLY A 104 10.61 -21.37 15.03
CA GLY A 104 10.52 -20.09 15.72
C GLY A 104 11.79 -19.24 15.76
N PRO A 105 11.69 -17.99 16.24
CA PRO A 105 10.49 -17.41 16.85
C PRO A 105 9.48 -16.83 15.86
N TYR A 106 9.80 -16.80 14.56
CA TYR A 106 8.95 -16.21 13.52
C TYR A 106 8.17 -17.27 12.73
N TYR A 107 6.90 -16.98 12.44
CA TYR A 107 6.01 -17.89 11.70
C TYR A 107 5.20 -17.13 10.65
N SER A 108 4.96 -17.75 9.50
CA SER A 108 4.12 -17.20 8.43
C SER A 108 2.72 -17.80 8.48
N LEU A 109 1.70 -16.94 8.53
CA LEU A 109 0.30 -17.32 8.41
C LEU A 109 -0.21 -16.86 7.04
N PHE A 110 -0.73 -17.80 6.24
CA PHE A 110 -1.08 -17.55 4.84
C PHE A 110 -2.55 -17.87 4.55
N ARG A 111 -3.24 -16.94 3.87
CA ARG A 111 -4.54 -17.18 3.24
C ARG A 111 -4.33 -17.29 1.73
N PRO A 112 -4.41 -18.49 1.13
CA PRO A 112 -4.00 -18.75 -0.26
C PRO A 112 -5.04 -18.33 -1.32
N TYR A 113 -5.94 -17.40 -0.99
CA TYR A 113 -6.95 -16.90 -1.90
C TYR A 113 -7.56 -15.58 -1.42
N HIS A 114 -8.06 -14.81 -2.38
CA HIS A 114 -9.07 -13.78 -2.20
C HIS A 114 -9.97 -13.77 -3.44
N LEU A 115 -11.28 -13.68 -3.28
CA LEU A 115 -12.25 -13.81 -4.38
C LEU A 115 -12.78 -12.46 -4.88
N THR A 116 -12.09 -11.37 -4.51
CA THR A 116 -12.38 -10.00 -4.94
C THR A 116 -13.86 -9.63 -4.74
N SER A 117 -14.60 -9.33 -5.82
CA SER A 117 -16.01 -8.96 -5.77
C SER A 117 -16.91 -10.02 -5.14
N LEU A 118 -16.54 -11.30 -5.21
CA LEU A 118 -17.36 -12.40 -4.69
C LEU A 118 -17.41 -12.44 -3.15
N GLU A 119 -16.46 -11.80 -2.45
CA GLU A 119 -16.49 -11.73 -0.97
C GLU A 119 -17.28 -10.51 -0.45
N VAL A 120 -17.55 -9.50 -1.29
CA VAL A 120 -18.24 -8.26 -0.89
C VAL A 120 -19.65 -8.49 -0.32
N PRO A 121 -20.48 -9.44 -0.83
CA PRO A 121 -21.78 -9.74 -0.23
C PRO A 121 -21.68 -10.21 1.24
N LEU A 122 -20.56 -10.83 1.63
CA LEU A 122 -20.34 -11.25 3.01
C LEU A 122 -20.18 -10.03 3.95
N THR A 123 -19.49 -8.98 3.48
CA THR A 123 -19.40 -7.70 4.21
C THR A 123 -20.77 -7.05 4.34
N ALA A 124 -21.56 -7.01 3.25
CA ALA A 124 -22.91 -6.45 3.27
C ALA A 124 -23.82 -7.19 4.28
N ALA A 125 -23.78 -8.53 4.27
CA ALA A 125 -24.51 -9.34 5.25
C ALA A 125 -24.05 -9.05 6.68
N ARG A 126 -22.73 -8.94 6.94
CA ARG A 126 -22.22 -8.63 8.29
C ARG A 126 -22.60 -7.24 8.79
N ILE A 127 -22.64 -6.24 7.90
CA ILE A 127 -23.10 -4.89 8.25
C ILE A 127 -24.60 -4.91 8.61
N VAL A 128 -25.43 -5.50 7.75
CA VAL A 128 -26.89 -5.47 7.94
C VAL A 128 -27.34 -6.34 9.13
N LEU A 129 -26.75 -7.52 9.28
CA LEU A 129 -27.17 -8.48 10.31
C LEU A 129 -26.54 -8.20 11.68
N PHE A 130 -25.30 -7.68 11.70
CA PHE A 130 -24.51 -7.57 12.93
C PHE A 130 -23.94 -6.18 13.20
N GLY A 131 -24.23 -5.18 12.36
CA GLY A 131 -23.68 -3.84 12.49
C GLY A 131 -22.15 -3.78 12.39
N LYS A 132 -21.53 -4.79 11.77
CA LYS A 132 -20.07 -4.98 11.80
C LYS A 132 -19.44 -4.75 10.42
N PRO A 133 -18.59 -3.73 10.24
CA PRO A 133 -17.77 -3.59 9.05
C PRO A 133 -16.59 -4.58 9.06
N ASP A 134 -16.09 -4.95 7.89
CA ASP A 134 -14.93 -5.85 7.78
C ASP A 134 -13.58 -5.14 7.93
N MET A 135 -13.50 -3.88 7.50
CA MET A 135 -12.29 -3.06 7.60
C MET A 135 -12.69 -1.59 7.65
N VAL A 136 -12.08 -0.83 8.57
CA VAL A 136 -12.24 0.62 8.72
C VAL A 136 -10.86 1.24 8.96
N PRO A 137 -10.60 2.47 8.46
CA PRO A 137 -9.37 3.18 8.79
C PRO A 137 -9.35 3.59 10.27
N LEU A 138 -8.16 3.66 10.84
CA LEU A 138 -7.91 4.31 12.12
C LEU A 138 -8.26 5.81 12.04
N PRO A 139 -8.61 6.46 13.17
CA PRO A 139 -8.92 7.89 13.20
C PRO A 139 -7.77 8.77 12.70
N ARG A 140 -6.51 8.32 12.84
CA ARG A 140 -5.34 9.00 12.31
C ARG A 140 -4.60 8.07 11.35
N PRO A 141 -4.49 8.42 10.06
CA PRO A 141 -3.68 7.66 9.12
C PRO A 141 -2.20 7.63 9.52
N VAL A 142 -1.54 6.52 9.24
CA VAL A 142 -0.09 6.31 9.47
C VAL A 142 0.69 6.26 8.16
N ALA A 143 0.03 5.98 7.03
CA ALA A 143 0.60 5.98 5.69
C ALA A 143 -0.21 6.84 4.71
N GLU A 144 0.46 7.34 3.68
CA GLU A 144 -0.13 8.12 2.59
C GLU A 144 0.31 7.49 1.26
N VAL A 145 -0.62 7.36 0.31
CA VAL A 145 -0.27 6.98 -1.06
C VAL A 145 0.10 8.24 -1.84
N CYS A 146 1.39 8.45 -2.06
CA CYS A 146 1.94 9.53 -2.88
C CYS A 146 2.20 9.02 -4.30
N ALA A 147 2.89 9.80 -5.13
CA ALA A 147 3.21 9.40 -6.50
C ALA A 147 4.60 9.86 -6.95
N VAL A 148 5.22 9.06 -7.81
CA VAL A 148 6.47 9.39 -8.50
C VAL A 148 6.29 9.37 -10.01
N ALA A 149 7.05 10.20 -10.72
CA ALA A 149 6.95 10.33 -12.16
C ALA A 149 7.48 9.07 -12.89
N LYS A 150 6.76 8.61 -13.92
CA LYS A 150 7.17 7.47 -14.77
C LYS A 150 8.02 7.91 -15.96
N ARG A 151 7.94 9.18 -16.33
CA ARG A 151 8.69 9.84 -17.41
C ARG A 151 8.96 11.30 -17.02
N ASP A 152 9.78 11.97 -17.82
CA ASP A 152 9.95 13.41 -17.71
C ASP A 152 8.64 14.12 -18.13
N LEU A 153 8.31 15.20 -17.42
CA LEU A 153 7.11 16.00 -17.62
C LEU A 153 7.48 17.50 -17.67
N ALA A 154 6.96 18.19 -18.67
CA ALA A 154 7.09 19.61 -18.88
C ALA A 154 6.02 20.42 -18.11
N VAL A 155 6.32 21.69 -17.87
CA VAL A 155 5.39 22.64 -17.24
C VAL A 155 4.12 22.76 -18.07
N GLY A 156 2.96 22.75 -17.41
CA GLY A 156 1.65 22.92 -18.03
C GLY A 156 1.00 21.61 -18.53
N GLU A 157 1.75 20.50 -18.60
CA GLU A 157 1.19 19.18 -18.89
C GLU A 157 0.08 18.84 -17.89
N THR A 158 -0.98 18.21 -18.39
CA THR A 158 -2.06 17.64 -17.57
C THR A 158 -1.64 16.25 -17.14
N PHE A 159 -1.82 15.93 -15.86
CA PHE A 159 -1.68 14.57 -15.37
C PHE A 159 -2.78 13.68 -15.97
N ASP A 160 -2.35 12.54 -16.48
CA ASP A 160 -3.24 11.45 -16.88
C ASP A 160 -3.74 10.71 -15.63
N ALA A 161 -3.92 9.39 -15.69
CA ALA A 161 -4.48 8.62 -14.61
C ALA A 161 -3.54 7.52 -14.09
N ILE A 162 -3.84 6.97 -12.90
CA ILE A 162 -3.22 5.72 -12.44
C ILE A 162 -3.46 4.63 -13.49
N GLY A 163 -2.40 3.88 -13.80
CA GLY A 163 -2.41 2.89 -14.88
C GLY A 163 -2.11 3.47 -16.26
N GLU A 164 -1.70 4.74 -16.36
CA GLU A 164 -1.30 5.36 -17.63
C GLU A 164 0.20 5.69 -17.66
N THR A 165 0.62 6.91 -18.02
CA THR A 165 2.01 7.21 -18.40
C THR A 165 2.72 8.23 -17.53
N CYS A 166 2.03 9.17 -16.89
CA CYS A 166 2.69 10.26 -16.17
C CYS A 166 3.28 9.80 -14.82
N TYR A 167 2.57 8.97 -14.06
CA TYR A 167 2.95 8.65 -12.68
C TYR A 167 2.55 7.24 -12.23
N ARG A 168 3.22 6.75 -11.18
CA ARG A 168 2.87 5.54 -10.44
C ARG A 168 2.78 5.85 -8.94
N SER A 169 2.02 5.05 -8.20
CA SER A 169 1.85 5.26 -6.77
C SER A 169 3.12 4.92 -5.97
N TRP A 170 3.27 5.55 -4.80
CA TRP A 170 4.41 5.41 -3.92
C TRP A 170 3.98 5.63 -2.47
N THR A 171 3.86 4.57 -1.68
CA THR A 171 3.39 4.67 -0.29
C THR A 171 4.51 5.13 0.64
N MET A 172 4.22 6.13 1.45
CA MET A 172 5.14 6.72 2.44
C MET A 172 4.47 6.75 3.81
N THR A 173 5.25 6.92 4.88
CA THR A 173 4.64 7.29 6.16
C THR A 173 3.99 8.67 6.05
N VAL A 174 2.92 8.95 6.80
CA VAL A 174 2.27 10.28 6.80
C VAL A 174 3.25 11.38 7.21
N GLY A 175 4.17 11.08 8.15
CA GLY A 175 5.20 12.00 8.60
C GLY A 175 6.13 12.44 7.45
N GLU A 176 6.68 11.47 6.71
CA GLU A 176 7.55 11.75 5.56
C GLU A 176 6.79 12.44 4.42
N ALA A 177 5.58 11.97 4.09
CA ALA A 177 4.76 12.58 3.05
C ALA A 177 4.48 14.07 3.33
N ARG A 178 4.15 14.41 4.59
CA ARG A 178 3.94 15.81 5.00
C ARG A 178 5.23 16.62 4.99
N ALA A 179 6.33 16.05 5.51
CA ALA A 179 7.63 16.73 5.50
C ALA A 179 8.09 17.08 4.08
N GLN A 180 7.81 16.20 3.11
CA GLN A 180 8.13 16.40 1.69
C GLN A 180 7.04 17.15 0.92
N ARG A 181 5.93 17.52 1.57
CA ARG A 181 4.74 18.14 0.94
C ARG A 181 4.24 17.34 -0.26
N ALA A 182 4.28 16.01 -0.14
CA ALA A 182 3.88 15.08 -1.18
C ALA A 182 2.37 15.18 -1.46
N VAL A 183 1.98 15.13 -2.72
CA VAL A 183 0.58 15.15 -3.13
C VAL A 183 0.02 13.73 -3.08
N PRO A 184 -1.13 13.50 -2.41
CA PRO A 184 -1.82 12.22 -2.46
C PRO A 184 -2.17 11.83 -3.89
N VAL A 185 -1.82 10.61 -4.32
CA VAL A 185 -1.94 10.18 -5.72
C VAL A 185 -3.36 10.29 -6.25
N GLY A 186 -4.36 10.06 -5.39
CA GLY A 186 -5.77 10.16 -5.76
C GLY A 186 -6.22 11.55 -6.19
N LEU A 187 -5.41 12.59 -5.93
CA LEU A 187 -5.71 13.98 -6.32
C LEU A 187 -5.02 14.41 -7.61
N LEU A 188 -4.20 13.56 -8.23
CA LEU A 188 -3.38 13.97 -9.38
C LEU A 188 -4.13 13.94 -10.71
N GLU A 189 -5.09 13.02 -10.91
CA GLU A 189 -5.81 12.89 -12.18
C GLU A 189 -6.49 14.21 -12.58
N GLY A 190 -6.21 14.68 -13.81
CA GLY A 190 -6.70 15.98 -14.31
C GLY A 190 -5.97 17.21 -13.80
N GLY A 191 -5.03 17.05 -12.84
CA GLY A 191 -4.19 18.12 -12.32
C GLY A 191 -3.11 18.60 -13.31
N LYS A 192 -2.26 19.51 -12.86
CA LYS A 192 -1.25 20.19 -13.68
C LYS A 192 0.17 20.09 -13.13
N VAL A 193 1.13 19.95 -14.03
CA VAL A 193 2.56 20.06 -13.76
C VAL A 193 2.95 21.54 -13.65
N LEU A 194 3.49 21.95 -12.51
CA LEU A 194 3.84 23.35 -12.22
C LEU A 194 5.31 23.68 -12.52
N LYS A 195 6.19 22.67 -12.44
CA LYS A 195 7.63 22.77 -12.67
C LYS A 195 8.10 21.55 -13.47
N PRO A 196 9.22 21.60 -14.20
CA PRO A 196 9.76 20.41 -14.85
C PRO A 196 9.98 19.29 -13.82
N VAL A 197 9.51 18.08 -14.13
CA VAL A 197 9.63 16.90 -13.27
C VAL A 197 10.37 15.82 -14.04
N ARG A 198 11.42 15.23 -13.45
CA ARG A 198 12.15 14.12 -14.06
C ARG A 198 11.52 12.79 -13.66
N LYS A 199 11.73 11.77 -14.49
CA LYS A 199 11.38 10.39 -14.14
C LYS A 199 11.96 10.01 -12.77
N GLY A 200 11.11 9.50 -11.89
CA GLY A 200 11.45 9.10 -10.53
C GLY A 200 11.25 10.18 -9.46
N ASP A 201 11.07 11.44 -9.87
CA ASP A 201 10.82 12.53 -8.92
C ASP A 201 9.44 12.38 -8.25
N LEU A 202 9.37 12.78 -6.98
CA LEU A 202 8.15 12.81 -6.20
C LEU A 202 7.25 13.99 -6.62
N PHE A 203 5.94 13.76 -6.72
CA PHE A 203 4.98 14.85 -6.88
C PHE A 203 4.68 15.50 -5.54
N THR A 204 4.95 16.79 -5.48
CA THR A 204 4.79 17.64 -4.29
C THR A 204 3.98 18.88 -4.66
N THR A 205 3.51 19.62 -3.65
CA THR A 205 2.78 20.87 -3.89
C THR A 205 3.60 21.93 -4.65
N ASP A 206 4.92 21.76 -4.75
CA ASP A 206 5.81 22.67 -5.48
C ASP A 206 5.84 22.40 -7.00
N ASN A 207 5.56 21.17 -7.44
CA ASN A 207 5.67 20.75 -8.83
C ASN A 207 4.36 20.19 -9.41
N ALA A 208 3.33 19.99 -8.59
CA ALA A 208 2.02 19.46 -8.99
C ALA A 208 0.88 20.25 -8.35
N ALA A 209 -0.15 20.55 -9.16
CA ALA A 209 -1.41 21.13 -8.71
C ALA A 209 -2.57 20.16 -9.01
N PRO A 210 -3.26 19.63 -7.97
CA PRO A 210 -4.52 18.92 -8.14
C PRO A 210 -5.62 19.75 -8.82
N ASP A 211 -6.58 19.07 -9.45
CA ASP A 211 -7.84 19.68 -9.84
C ASP A 211 -8.72 19.94 -8.60
N GLN A 212 -8.82 21.21 -8.24
CA GLN A 212 -9.55 21.65 -7.05
C GLN A 212 -11.08 21.65 -7.24
N THR A 213 -11.57 21.45 -8.46
CA THR A 213 -13.02 21.39 -8.74
C THR A 213 -13.65 20.04 -8.37
N THR A 214 -12.82 19.03 -8.13
CA THR A 214 -13.29 17.68 -7.84
C THR A 214 -13.87 17.55 -6.43
N ARG A 215 -14.93 16.74 -6.29
CA ARG A 215 -15.48 16.38 -4.97
C ARG A 215 -14.44 15.71 -4.07
N LEU A 216 -13.55 14.90 -4.65
CA LEU A 216 -12.50 14.22 -3.91
C LEU A 216 -11.53 15.22 -3.26
N PHE A 217 -11.13 16.27 -4.00
CA PHE A 217 -10.30 17.34 -3.43
C PHE A 217 -11.00 18.06 -2.28
N ALA A 218 -12.28 18.40 -2.44
CA ALA A 218 -13.07 19.03 -1.38
C ALA A 218 -13.15 18.17 -0.11
N LEU A 219 -13.43 16.86 -0.26
CA LEU A 219 -13.48 15.93 0.87
C LEU A 219 -12.12 15.74 1.54
N ARG A 220 -11.05 15.67 0.75
CA ARG A 220 -9.69 15.57 1.30
C ARG A 220 -9.32 16.82 2.11
N ARG A 221 -9.68 18.02 1.65
CA ARG A 221 -9.51 19.24 2.43
C ARG A 221 -10.24 19.18 3.77
N LEU A 222 -11.51 18.76 3.79
CA LEU A 222 -12.27 18.60 5.04
C LEU A 222 -11.63 17.57 5.97
N GLN A 223 -11.08 16.48 5.43
CA GLN A 223 -10.35 15.49 6.22
C GLN A 223 -9.05 16.07 6.81
N ASP A 224 -8.31 16.87 6.04
CA ASP A 224 -7.11 17.54 6.54
C ASP A 224 -7.45 18.58 7.63
N GLU A 225 -8.53 19.34 7.45
CA GLU A 225 -9.04 20.28 8.45
C GLU A 225 -9.45 19.56 9.74
N MET A 226 -10.20 18.46 9.63
CA MET A 226 -10.61 17.62 10.76
C MET A 226 -9.41 17.06 11.55
N LEU A 227 -8.33 16.67 10.87
CA LEU A 227 -7.19 15.98 11.49
C LEU A 227 -6.09 16.93 11.98
N TYR A 228 -5.95 18.09 11.34
CA TYR A 228 -4.80 18.99 11.53
C TYR A 228 -5.17 20.45 11.77
N GLY A 229 -6.46 20.81 11.70
CA GLY A 229 -6.95 22.17 11.98
C GLY A 229 -6.45 23.23 10.99
N LYS A 230 -6.17 22.83 9.75
CA LYS A 230 -5.69 23.71 8.66
C LYS A 230 -6.51 23.51 7.41
#